data_AF-A0A5C4U6F4-F1
#
_entry.id   AF-A0A5C4U6F4-F1
#
_cell.length_a   1.000
_cell.length_b   1.000
_cell.length_c   1.000
_cell.angle_alpha   90.00
_cell.angle_beta   90.00
_cell.angle_gamma   90.00
#
_symmetry.space_group_name_H-M   'P 1'
#
loop_
_entity.id
_entity.type
_entity.pdbx_description
1 polymer ?
#
loop_
_entity_poly.entity_id
_entity_poly.type
_entity_poly.pdbx_seq_one_letter_code
_entity_poly.pdbx_strand_id
1 'polypeptide(L)'
;MKTSSPKAPTIGFGFLLTILAIYILRTLVFDQGFPHPVASVVEPGETIVHFDQLTSGPLGYFAVGYALKIGTLISSATLLLVSSLRFNREGRITPHVSKPITLSAWTLLLYPLGPFVQHMGANWYSAQHGVDDLYNTQALGPDLFPLWLLGLYALTLAGVYFSRAAALEEDHEGLV
;
A
#
# COMPACT_ATOMS: atom_id res chain seq x y z
N MET A 1 27.71 20.16 22.14
CA MET A 1 27.31 18.76 21.84
C MET A 1 26.97 18.69 20.37
N LYS A 2 27.61 17.80 19.59
CA LYS A 2 27.25 17.58 18.18
C LYS A 2 26.00 16.70 18.18
N THR A 3 24.81 17.30 18.15
CA THR A 3 23.57 16.54 17.95
C THR A 3 23.62 15.94 16.54
N SER A 4 23.67 14.62 16.45
CA SER A 4 23.60 13.94 15.16
C SER A 4 22.29 14.31 14.50
N SER A 5 22.34 14.88 13.29
CA SER A 5 21.12 15.25 12.55
C SER A 5 20.21 14.02 12.41
N PRO A 6 18.91 14.12 12.74
CA PRO A 6 18.00 13.00 12.61
C PRO A 6 17.94 12.53 11.15
N LYS A 7 18.17 11.24 10.93
CA LYS A 7 18.14 10.61 9.59
C LYS A 7 16.77 9.99 9.37
N ALA A 8 16.20 10.22 8.19
CA ALA A 8 14.98 9.56 7.77
C ALA A 8 15.21 8.04 7.61
N PRO A 9 14.29 7.19 8.11
CA PRO A 9 14.46 5.75 8.13
C PRO A 9 14.41 5.19 6.70
N THR A 10 15.53 4.71 6.19
CA THR A 10 15.61 3.98 4.91
C THR A 10 15.52 2.46 5.10
N ILE A 11 15.87 1.95 6.27
CA ILE A 11 15.79 0.51 6.62
C ILE A 11 14.32 0.04 6.63
N GLY A 12 13.40 0.87 7.12
CA GLY A 12 11.95 0.57 7.10
C GLY A 12 11.39 0.37 5.68
N PHE A 13 12.00 0.97 4.66
CA PHE A 13 11.62 0.76 3.27
C PHE A 13 12.03 -0.62 2.76
N GLY A 14 13.23 -1.11 3.11
CA GLY A 14 13.67 -2.46 2.77
C GLY A 14 12.72 -3.51 3.33
N PHE A 15 12.27 -3.32 4.57
CA PHE A 15 11.26 -4.19 5.19
C PHE A 15 9.91 -4.16 4.45
N LEU A 16 9.42 -2.96 4.09
CA LEU A 16 8.20 -2.79 3.29
C LEU A 16 8.27 -3.50 1.94
N LEU A 17 9.39 -3.38 1.22
CA LEU A 17 9.59 -4.06 -0.06
C LEU A 17 9.59 -5.58 0.08
N THR A 18 10.26 -6.10 1.11
CA THR A 18 10.27 -7.54 1.37
C THR A 18 8.85 -8.06 1.66
N ILE A 19 8.06 -7.33 2.44
CA ILE A 19 6.66 -7.72 2.70
C ILE A 19 5.82 -7.67 1.42
N LEU A 20 5.96 -6.61 0.61
CA LEU A 20 5.26 -6.51 -0.68
C LEU A 20 5.66 -7.66 -1.62
N ALA A 21 6.95 -7.99 -1.69
CA ALA A 21 7.45 -9.11 -2.48
C ALA A 21 6.89 -10.45 -1.99
N ILE A 22 6.86 -10.68 -0.68
CA ILE A 22 6.24 -11.88 -0.08
C ILE A 22 4.76 -11.94 -0.43
N TYR A 23 4.03 -10.82 -0.33
CA TYR A 23 2.60 -10.77 -0.67
C TYR A 23 2.35 -11.10 -2.15
N ILE A 24 3.18 -10.57 -3.06
CA ILE A 24 3.11 -10.86 -4.51
C ILE A 24 3.41 -12.32 -4.79
N LEU A 25 4.51 -12.84 -4.24
CA LEU A 25 4.91 -14.23 -4.43
C LEU A 25 3.85 -15.18 -3.85
N ARG A 26 3.28 -14.85 -2.70
CA ARG A 26 2.19 -15.61 -2.09
C ARG A 26 1.01 -15.73 -3.04
N THR A 27 0.48 -14.62 -3.54
CA THR A 27 -0.68 -14.63 -4.45
C THR A 27 -0.40 -15.37 -5.76
N LEU A 28 0.75 -15.11 -6.39
CA LEU A 28 1.02 -15.58 -7.76
C LEU A 28 1.61 -16.99 -7.83
N VAL A 29 2.43 -17.38 -6.85
CA VAL A 29 3.24 -18.60 -6.92
C VAL A 29 2.72 -19.67 -5.97
N PHE A 30 2.43 -19.30 -4.73
CA PHE A 30 2.07 -20.26 -3.69
C PHE A 30 0.57 -20.55 -3.65
N ASP A 31 -0.25 -19.50 -3.55
CA ASP A 31 -1.70 -19.61 -3.43
C ASP A 31 -2.36 -19.83 -4.81
N GLN A 32 -1.69 -19.45 -5.90
CA GLN A 32 -2.20 -19.50 -7.29
C GLN A 32 -3.65 -19.03 -7.39
N GLY A 33 -3.95 -17.92 -6.73
CA GLY A 33 -5.31 -17.46 -6.54
C GLY A 33 -5.36 -16.11 -5.87
N PHE A 34 -6.51 -15.44 -5.98
CA PHE A 34 -6.72 -14.13 -5.37
C PHE A 34 -7.39 -14.29 -4.00
N PRO A 35 -6.79 -13.77 -2.91
CA PRO A 35 -7.46 -13.76 -1.62
C PRO A 35 -8.68 -12.86 -1.73
N HIS A 36 -9.87 -13.44 -1.55
CA HIS A 36 -11.11 -12.68 -1.63
C HIS A 36 -12.22 -13.40 -0.86
N PRO A 37 -13.07 -12.68 -0.10
CA PRO A 37 -14.16 -13.30 0.68
C PRO A 37 -15.14 -14.12 -0.16
N VAL A 38 -15.23 -13.86 -1.47
CA VAL A 38 -16.11 -14.60 -2.39
C VAL A 38 -15.77 -16.09 -2.45
N ALA A 39 -14.51 -16.47 -2.21
CA ALA A 39 -14.09 -17.87 -2.15
C ALA A 39 -14.92 -18.64 -1.12
N SER A 40 -15.00 -18.13 0.12
CA SER A 40 -15.76 -18.77 1.21
C SER A 40 -17.26 -18.90 0.96
N VAL A 41 -17.79 -18.07 0.06
CA VAL A 41 -19.22 -18.06 -0.27
C VAL A 41 -19.53 -19.08 -1.38
N VAL A 42 -18.61 -19.26 -2.32
CA VAL A 42 -18.75 -20.27 -3.37
C VAL A 42 -18.36 -21.66 -2.84
N GLU A 43 -17.30 -21.75 -2.06
CA GLU A 43 -16.81 -22.97 -1.43
C GLU A 43 -16.56 -22.73 0.09
N PRO A 44 -17.43 -23.26 0.97
CA PRO A 44 -17.35 -23.02 2.41
C PRO A 44 -16.01 -23.45 3.01
N GLY A 45 -15.32 -22.51 3.67
CA GLY A 45 -14.01 -22.74 4.30
C GLY A 45 -12.82 -22.27 3.47
N GLU A 46 -13.04 -21.86 2.22
CA GLU A 46 -12.00 -21.36 1.34
C GLU A 46 -11.81 -19.84 1.47
N THR A 47 -10.59 -19.34 1.28
CA THR A 47 -10.27 -17.90 1.41
C THR A 47 -9.64 -17.30 0.16
N ILE A 48 -9.38 -18.16 -0.84
CA ILE A 48 -8.64 -17.86 -2.05
C ILE A 48 -9.51 -18.30 -3.22
N VAL A 49 -9.67 -17.42 -4.21
CA VAL A 49 -10.29 -17.80 -5.49
C VAL A 49 -9.17 -18.27 -6.40
N HIS A 50 -9.09 -19.58 -6.64
CA HIS A 50 -8.00 -20.15 -7.42
C HIS A 50 -8.10 -19.79 -8.91
N PHE A 51 -6.95 -19.66 -9.57
CA PHE A 51 -6.89 -19.23 -10.98
C PHE A 51 -7.55 -20.22 -11.95
N ASP A 52 -7.55 -21.51 -11.60
CA ASP A 52 -8.15 -22.59 -12.38
C ASP A 52 -9.69 -22.59 -12.35
N GLN A 53 -10.28 -22.05 -11.28
CA GLN A 53 -11.73 -21.89 -11.13
C GLN A 53 -12.27 -20.64 -11.87
N LEU A 54 -11.40 -19.70 -12.24
CA LEU A 54 -11.79 -18.43 -12.85
C LEU A 54 -11.91 -18.51 -14.37
N THR A 55 -13.10 -18.22 -14.90
CA THR A 55 -13.29 -17.95 -16.33
C THR A 55 -12.60 -16.64 -16.75
N SER A 56 -12.30 -16.47 -18.05
CA SER A 56 -11.49 -15.35 -18.56
C SER A 56 -12.01 -13.95 -18.19
N GLY A 57 -13.32 -13.80 -17.99
CA GLY A 57 -13.95 -12.54 -17.54
C GLY A 57 -13.59 -12.17 -16.10
N PRO A 58 -14.07 -12.92 -15.09
CA PRO A 58 -13.73 -12.70 -13.68
C PRO A 58 -12.22 -12.63 -13.41
N LEU A 59 -11.42 -13.49 -14.04
CA LEU A 59 -9.96 -13.48 -13.92
C LEU A 59 -9.37 -12.11 -14.28
N GLY A 60 -9.85 -11.50 -15.36
CA GLY A 60 -9.41 -10.18 -15.81
C GLY A 60 -9.66 -9.10 -14.77
N TYR A 61 -10.85 -9.08 -14.16
CA TYR A 61 -11.18 -8.12 -13.10
C TYR A 61 -10.32 -8.31 -11.85
N PHE A 62 -10.14 -9.55 -11.40
CA PHE A 62 -9.29 -9.83 -10.25
C PHE A 62 -7.84 -9.42 -10.50
N ALA A 63 -7.30 -9.72 -11.68
CA ALA A 63 -5.94 -9.37 -12.07
C ALA A 63 -5.74 -7.85 -12.17
N VAL A 64 -6.66 -7.13 -12.82
CA VAL A 64 -6.60 -5.67 -12.94
C VAL A 64 -6.71 -5.01 -11.57
N GLY A 65 -7.68 -5.44 -10.75
CA GLY A 65 -7.84 -4.92 -9.40
C GLY A 65 -6.61 -5.20 -8.51
N TYR A 66 -6.02 -6.39 -8.62
CA TYR A 66 -4.77 -6.72 -7.94
C TYR A 66 -3.60 -5.85 -8.39
N ALA A 67 -3.44 -5.66 -9.70
CA ALA A 67 -2.41 -4.80 -10.28
C ALA A 67 -2.55 -3.34 -9.83
N LEU A 68 -3.78 -2.83 -9.71
CA LEU A 68 -4.05 -1.49 -9.16
C LEU A 68 -3.64 -1.40 -7.68
N LYS A 69 -4.01 -2.37 -6.83
CA LYS A 69 -3.61 -2.39 -5.41
C LYS A 69 -2.09 -2.40 -5.27
N ILE A 70 -1.43 -3.33 -5.93
CA ILE A 70 0.03 -3.49 -5.82
C ILE A 70 0.77 -2.31 -6.46
N GLY A 71 0.34 -1.87 -7.64
CA GLY A 71 0.95 -0.75 -8.35
C GLY A 71 0.87 0.56 -7.55
N THR A 72 -0.26 0.83 -6.91
CA THR A 72 -0.42 2.01 -6.05
C THR A 72 0.44 1.95 -4.80
N LEU A 73 0.53 0.78 -4.14
CA LEU A 73 1.40 0.58 -2.98
C LEU A 73 2.89 0.73 -3.33
N ILE A 74 3.36 0.09 -4.40
CA ILE A 74 4.76 0.19 -4.85
C ILE A 74 5.11 1.63 -5.22
N SER A 75 4.24 2.29 -5.98
CA SER A 75 4.47 3.67 -6.42
C SER A 75 4.53 4.63 -5.23
N SER A 76 3.60 4.49 -4.27
CA SER A 76 3.56 5.31 -3.06
C SER A 76 4.77 5.08 -2.16
N ALA A 77 5.14 3.82 -1.94
CA ALA A 77 6.34 3.45 -1.18
C ALA A 77 7.60 4.04 -1.83
N THR A 78 7.72 3.95 -3.15
CA THR A 78 8.87 4.49 -3.89
C THR A 78 8.96 6.00 -3.77
N LEU A 79 7.83 6.71 -3.87
CA LEU A 79 7.80 8.17 -3.70
C LEU A 79 8.20 8.60 -2.28
N LEU A 80 7.75 7.88 -1.25
CA LEU A 80 8.17 8.12 0.13
C LEU A 80 9.67 7.83 0.34
N LEU A 81 10.21 6.78 -0.28
CA LEU A 81 11.65 6.54 -0.28
C LEU A 81 12.41 7.68 -0.94
N VAL A 82 11.97 8.14 -2.11
CA VAL A 82 12.61 9.27 -2.81
C VAL A 82 12.61 10.51 -1.93
N SER A 83 11.51 10.79 -1.22
CA SER A 83 11.46 11.85 -0.21
C SER A 83 12.49 11.65 0.91
N SER A 84 12.54 10.46 1.50
CA SER A 84 13.46 10.09 2.57
C SER A 84 14.93 10.27 2.15
N LEU A 85 15.29 9.79 0.95
CA LEU A 85 16.64 9.93 0.39
C LEU A 85 17.01 11.40 0.11
N ARG A 86 16.08 12.19 -0.43
CA ARG A 86 16.32 13.62 -0.68
C ARG A 86 16.50 14.38 0.63
N PHE A 87 15.66 14.11 1.63
CA PHE A 87 15.78 14.72 2.95
C PHE A 87 17.11 14.37 3.63
N ASN A 88 17.54 13.10 3.56
CA ASN A 88 18.83 12.66 4.12
C ASN A 88 20.04 13.33 3.45
N ARG A 89 19.91 13.81 2.20
CA ARG A 89 20.95 14.54 1.47
C ARG A 89 20.92 16.04 1.77
N GLU A 90 19.73 16.64 1.81
CA GLU A 90 19.57 18.09 1.91
C GLU A 90 19.53 18.59 3.37
N GLY A 91 19.12 17.74 4.32
CA GLY A 91 19.07 18.07 5.76
C GLY A 91 18.00 19.11 6.14
N ARG A 92 17.15 19.52 5.19
CA ARG A 92 16.06 20.49 5.33
C ARG A 92 14.87 20.11 4.46
N ILE A 93 13.69 20.62 4.80
CA ILE A 93 12.47 20.40 4.01
C ILE A 93 12.45 21.42 2.87
N THR A 94 12.57 20.93 1.63
CA THR A 94 12.47 21.74 0.41
C THR A 94 11.29 21.27 -0.46
N PRO A 95 10.87 22.05 -1.47
CA PRO A 95 9.87 21.59 -2.44
C PRO A 95 10.24 20.29 -3.15
N HIS A 96 11.54 19.97 -3.27
CA HIS A 96 11.99 18.71 -3.86
C HIS A 96 11.79 17.50 -2.95
N VAL A 97 11.76 17.71 -1.62
CA VAL A 97 11.42 16.69 -0.62
C VAL A 97 9.91 16.54 -0.49
N SER A 98 9.14 17.64 -0.46
CA SER A 98 7.70 17.60 -0.22
C SER A 98 6.87 17.11 -1.41
N LYS A 99 7.25 17.43 -2.65
CA LYS A 99 6.51 17.00 -3.86
C LYS A 99 6.27 15.48 -3.93
N PRO A 100 7.27 14.61 -3.73
CA PRO A 100 7.05 13.16 -3.68
C PRO A 100 6.06 12.72 -2.60
N ILE A 101 6.03 13.37 -1.43
CA ILE A 101 5.06 13.06 -0.37
C ILE A 101 3.65 13.36 -0.85
N THR A 102 3.43 14.55 -1.42
CA THR A 102 2.12 14.94 -1.95
C THR A 102 1.68 13.99 -3.08
N LEU A 103 2.57 13.64 -3.99
CA LEU A 103 2.29 12.67 -5.05
C LEU A 103 1.98 11.28 -4.49
N SER A 104 2.65 10.85 -3.41
CA SER A 104 2.36 9.57 -2.75
C SER A 104 0.93 9.55 -2.18
N ALA A 105 0.48 10.66 -1.59
CA ALA A 105 -0.88 10.79 -1.08
C ALA A 105 -1.93 10.73 -2.21
N TRP A 106 -1.69 11.44 -3.32
CA TRP A 106 -2.55 11.35 -4.52
C TRP A 106 -2.57 9.94 -5.12
N THR A 107 -1.44 9.26 -5.13
CA THR A 107 -1.34 7.87 -5.63
C THR A 107 -2.13 6.91 -4.74
N LEU A 108 -2.11 7.10 -3.42
CA LEU A 108 -2.88 6.30 -2.48
C LEU A 108 -4.39 6.45 -2.65
N LEU A 109 -4.89 7.58 -3.17
CA LEU A 109 -6.31 7.75 -3.49
C LEU A 109 -6.78 6.82 -4.61
N LEU A 110 -5.87 6.24 -5.39
CA LEU A 110 -6.19 5.24 -6.40
C LEU A 110 -6.31 3.82 -5.81
N TYR A 111 -5.82 3.58 -4.58
CA TYR A 111 -5.87 2.27 -3.94
C TYR A 111 -7.29 1.68 -3.88
N PRO A 112 -8.35 2.43 -3.51
CA PRO A 112 -9.72 1.90 -3.45
C PRO A 112 -10.28 1.42 -4.80
N LEU A 113 -9.71 1.87 -5.93
CA LEU A 113 -10.11 1.38 -7.26
C LEU A 113 -9.78 -0.11 -7.43
N GLY A 114 -8.70 -0.58 -6.79
CA GLY A 114 -8.32 -2.00 -6.84
C GLY A 114 -9.40 -2.92 -6.27
N PRO A 115 -9.76 -2.80 -4.96
CA PRO A 115 -10.86 -3.55 -4.36
C PRO A 115 -12.18 -3.37 -5.12
N PHE A 116 -12.50 -2.15 -5.57
CA PHE A 116 -13.71 -1.91 -6.35
C PHE A 116 -13.77 -2.78 -7.61
N VAL A 117 -12.69 -2.83 -8.40
CA VAL A 117 -12.61 -3.68 -9.60
C VAL A 117 -12.66 -5.16 -9.23
N GLN A 118 -12.04 -5.58 -8.12
CA GLN A 118 -12.12 -6.97 -7.64
C GLN A 118 -13.54 -7.35 -7.22
N HIS A 119 -14.30 -6.43 -6.59
CA HIS A 119 -15.71 -6.65 -6.27
C HIS A 119 -16.56 -6.85 -7.53
N MET A 120 -16.30 -6.10 -8.61
CA MET A 120 -16.98 -6.34 -9.89
C MET A 120 -16.69 -7.76 -10.43
N GLY A 121 -15.44 -8.20 -10.35
CA GLY A 121 -15.05 -9.57 -10.71
C GLY A 121 -15.71 -10.63 -9.81
N ALA A 122 -15.77 -10.37 -8.51
CA ALA A 122 -16.40 -11.25 -7.53
C ALA A 122 -17.92 -11.39 -7.76
N ASN A 123 -18.61 -10.30 -8.05
CA ASN A 123 -20.05 -10.32 -8.38
C ASN A 123 -20.32 -11.13 -9.65
N TRP A 124 -19.43 -11.04 -10.64
CA TRP A 124 -19.56 -11.88 -11.84
C TRP A 124 -19.29 -13.36 -11.49
N TYR A 125 -18.21 -13.66 -10.77
CA TYR A 125 -17.89 -15.02 -10.36
C TYR A 125 -19.02 -15.66 -9.54
N SER A 126 -19.62 -14.91 -8.61
CA SER A 126 -20.71 -15.41 -7.77
C SER A 126 -21.99 -15.66 -8.56
N ALA A 127 -22.32 -14.79 -9.53
CA ALA A 127 -23.46 -14.99 -10.42
C ALA A 127 -23.30 -16.27 -11.27
N GLN A 128 -22.08 -16.65 -11.65
CA GLN A 128 -21.81 -17.93 -12.34
C GLN A 128 -22.10 -19.14 -11.45
N HIS A 129 -22.05 -18.98 -10.14
CA HIS A 129 -22.26 -20.04 -9.14
C HIS A 129 -23.63 -19.95 -8.45
N GLY A 130 -24.55 -19.11 -8.96
CA GLY A 130 -25.91 -18.98 -8.43
C GLY A 130 -26.00 -18.30 -7.06
N VAL A 131 -25.03 -17.44 -6.72
CA VAL A 131 -25.03 -16.69 -5.46
C VAL A 131 -25.34 -15.21 -5.73
N ASP A 132 -26.49 -14.76 -5.24
CA ASP A 132 -27.06 -13.45 -5.59
C ASP A 132 -26.73 -12.29 -4.62
N ASP A 133 -26.21 -12.54 -3.42
CA ASP A 133 -26.12 -11.51 -2.35
C ASP A 133 -24.75 -11.45 -1.63
N LEU A 134 -23.72 -10.97 -2.33
CA LEU A 134 -22.33 -10.91 -1.82
C LEU A 134 -21.83 -9.53 -1.44
N TYR A 135 -22.57 -8.47 -1.76
CA TYR A 135 -22.15 -7.09 -1.52
C TYR A 135 -22.18 -6.72 -0.02
N ASN A 136 -23.06 -7.36 0.77
CA ASN A 136 -23.28 -7.00 2.18
C ASN A 136 -22.44 -7.78 3.21
N THR A 137 -21.76 -8.85 2.80
CA THR A 137 -21.07 -9.77 3.73
C THR A 137 -19.57 -9.52 3.88
N GLN A 138 -19.00 -8.57 3.13
CA GLN A 138 -17.55 -8.37 3.10
C GLN A 138 -17.12 -7.32 4.12
N ALA A 139 -16.64 -7.79 5.27
CA ALA A 139 -15.82 -6.98 6.17
C ALA A 139 -14.51 -6.58 5.45
N LEU A 140 -14.00 -5.37 5.71
CA LEU A 140 -12.68 -4.92 5.28
C LEU A 140 -11.63 -5.98 5.68
N GLY A 141 -11.22 -6.79 4.70
CA GLY A 141 -10.35 -7.94 4.93
C GLY A 141 -8.92 -7.57 5.33
N PRO A 142 -8.06 -8.59 5.59
CA PRO A 142 -6.65 -8.42 5.97
C PRO A 142 -5.78 -7.72 4.91
N ASP A 143 -6.33 -7.40 3.73
CA ASP A 143 -5.72 -6.66 2.63
C ASP A 143 -5.26 -5.23 3.00
N LEU A 144 -5.66 -4.72 4.16
CA LEU A 144 -5.21 -3.41 4.65
C LEU A 144 -3.81 -3.44 5.26
N PHE A 145 -3.22 -4.61 5.54
CA PHE A 145 -1.95 -4.69 6.27
C PHE A 145 -0.78 -3.96 5.57
N PRO A 146 -0.52 -4.13 4.25
CA PRO A 146 0.52 -3.37 3.57
C PRO A 146 0.27 -1.86 3.56
N LEU A 147 -1.01 -1.45 3.42
CA LEU A 147 -1.43 -0.06 3.48
C LEU A 147 -1.16 0.54 4.87
N TRP A 148 -1.43 -0.24 5.93
CA TRP A 148 -1.22 0.17 7.32
C TRP A 148 0.27 0.36 7.63
N LEU A 149 1.13 -0.56 7.19
CA LEU A 149 2.58 -0.42 7.31
C LEU A 149 3.11 0.80 6.55
N LEU A 150 2.59 1.08 5.36
CA LEU A 150 2.94 2.26 4.59
C LEU A 150 2.51 3.55 5.31
N GLY A 151 1.33 3.55 5.95
CA GLY A 151 0.85 4.63 6.79
C GLY A 151 1.77 4.88 8.00
N LEU A 152 2.19 3.83 8.70
CA LEU A 152 3.18 3.95 9.77
C LEU A 152 4.50 4.53 9.26
N TYR A 153 4.98 4.09 8.11
CA TYR A 153 6.19 4.63 7.51
C TYR A 153 6.06 6.14 7.22
N ALA A 154 4.94 6.57 6.65
CA ALA A 154 4.66 7.98 6.41
C ALA A 154 4.63 8.80 7.73
N LEU A 155 4.03 8.26 8.80
CA LEU A 155 4.01 8.90 10.12
C LEU A 155 5.42 9.03 10.72
N THR A 156 6.25 7.99 10.61
CA THR A 156 7.64 8.06 11.08
C THR A 156 8.46 9.10 10.32
N LEU A 157 8.26 9.22 9.00
CA LEU A 157 8.87 10.27 8.18
C LEU A 157 8.40 11.66 8.62
N ALA A 158 7.10 11.85 8.85
CA ALA A 158 6.56 13.11 9.34
C ALA A 158 7.18 13.50 10.69
N GLY A 159 7.30 12.56 11.63
CA GLY A 159 7.96 12.78 12.92
C GLY A 159 9.41 13.27 12.76
N VAL A 160 10.21 12.60 11.92
CA VAL A 160 11.59 13.00 11.64
C VAL A 160 11.67 14.40 11.01
N TYR A 161 10.76 14.69 10.08
CA TYR A 161 10.73 15.99 9.40
C TYR A 161 10.36 17.12 10.35
N PHE A 162 9.34 16.92 11.20
CA PHE A 162 8.95 17.93 12.20
C PHE A 162 10.03 18.16 13.25
N SER A 163 10.67 17.10 13.77
CA SER A 163 11.79 17.26 14.72
C SER A 163 12.94 18.05 14.11
N ARG A 164 13.22 17.86 12.81
CA ARG A 164 14.27 18.63 12.13
C ARG A 164 13.86 20.07 11.88
N ALA A 165 12.59 20.32 11.53
CA ALA A 165 12.08 21.67 11.35
C ALA A 165 12.19 22.46 12.65
N ALA A 166 11.77 21.89 13.78
CA ALA A 166 11.89 22.51 15.10
C ALA A 166 13.35 22.83 15.47
N ALA A 167 14.28 21.89 15.25
CA ALA A 167 15.70 22.14 15.52
C ALA A 167 16.29 23.28 14.67
N LEU A 168 15.85 23.43 13.41
CA LEU A 168 16.29 24.52 12.53
C LEU A 168 15.68 25.87 12.93
N GLU A 169 14.50 25.87 13.56
CA GLU A 169 13.84 27.05 14.10
C GLU A 169 14.55 27.53 15.39
N GLU A 170 14.84 26.62 16.33
CA GLU A 170 15.63 26.92 17.53
C GLU A 170 17.03 27.48 17.19
N ASP A 171 17.71 26.89 16.19
CA ASP A 171 19.01 27.39 15.72
C ASP A 171 18.89 28.82 15.15
N HIS A 172 17.76 29.16 14.52
CA HIS A 172 17.52 30.49 13.95
C HIS A 172 17.20 31.52 15.03
N GLU A 173 16.38 31.16 16.02
CA GLU A 173 16.03 32.02 17.16
C GLU A 173 17.24 32.28 18.07
N GLY A 174 18.14 31.31 18.24
CA GLY A 174 19.35 31.48 19.05
C GLY A 174 20.45 32.34 18.39
N LEU A 175 20.30 32.70 17.11
CA LEU A 175 21.21 33.55 16.35
C LEU A 175 20.76 35.03 16.27
N VAL A 176 19.54 35.33 16.70
CA VAL A 176 18.97 36.70 16.80
C VAL A 176 19.21 37.26 18.19
#